data_AF-A0A7J3QER1-F1
#
_entry.id   AF-A0A7J3QER1-F1
#
_cell.length_a   1.000
_cell.length_b   1.000
_cell.length_c   1.000
_cell.angle_alpha   90.00
_cell.angle_beta   90.00
_cell.angle_gamma   90.00
#
_symmetry.space_group_name_H-M   'P 1'
#
loop_
_entity.id
_entity.type
_entity.pdbx_description
1 polymer ?
#
loop_
_entity_poly.entity_id
_entity_poly.type
_entity_poly.pdbx_seq_one_letter_code
_entity_poly.pdbx_strand_id
1 'polypeptide(L)'
;MRLIYMARRRSKWRRTTAIVKKMMQEAKKVKAYESLRQCPVCGNPHSLSIDLNEDKSSGRKDAFIKCAACGFEYSMRNLPPIADVFWVYSKILDNVHGTSYQSQTPSEYRLKEVEKEIEEIDIEIDIEGQKE
;
A
#
# COMPACT_ATOMS: atom_id res chain seq x y z
N MET A 1 1.54 -7.15 -56.18
CA MET A 1 0.86 -8.11 -55.27
C MET A 1 1.50 -8.26 -53.87
N ARG A 2 2.82 -8.17 -53.68
CA ARG A 2 3.47 -8.38 -52.35
C ARG A 2 3.11 -7.34 -51.26
N LEU A 3 2.88 -6.08 -51.62
CA LEU A 3 2.62 -4.99 -50.66
C LEU A 3 1.27 -5.14 -49.93
N ILE A 4 0.23 -5.58 -50.64
CA ILE A 4 -1.13 -5.77 -50.08
C ILE A 4 -1.10 -6.92 -49.04
N TYR A 5 -0.35 -7.98 -49.31
CA TYR A 5 -0.17 -9.11 -48.40
C TYR A 5 0.56 -8.71 -47.09
N MET A 6 1.60 -7.86 -47.20
CA MET A 6 2.32 -7.30 -46.06
C MET A 6 1.45 -6.34 -45.21
N ALA A 7 0.60 -5.54 -45.85
CA ALA A 7 -0.36 -4.65 -45.15
C ALA A 7 -1.45 -5.44 -44.40
N ARG A 8 -1.98 -6.53 -44.99
CA ARG A 8 -2.98 -7.41 -44.37
C ARG A 8 -2.41 -8.17 -43.17
N ARG A 9 -1.16 -8.66 -43.26
CA ARG A 9 -0.44 -9.25 -42.12
C ARG A 9 -0.25 -8.24 -40.98
N ARG A 10 0.19 -7.01 -41.27
CA ARG A 10 0.35 -5.94 -40.24
C ARG A 10 -0.96 -5.61 -39.52
N SER A 11 -2.09 -5.61 -40.23
CA SER A 11 -3.42 -5.38 -39.63
C SER A 11 -3.86 -6.52 -38.70
N LYS A 12 -3.69 -7.78 -39.13
CA LYS A 12 -3.99 -8.96 -38.30
C LYS A 12 -3.07 -9.02 -37.07
N TRP A 13 -1.78 -8.69 -37.23
CA TRP A 13 -0.80 -8.65 -36.14
C TRP A 13 -1.11 -7.57 -35.10
N ARG A 14 -1.55 -6.37 -35.52
CA ARG A 14 -1.97 -5.30 -34.59
C ARG A 14 -3.19 -5.71 -33.75
N ARG A 15 -4.13 -6.46 -34.32
CA ARG A 15 -5.29 -6.97 -33.58
C ARG A 15 -4.89 -8.03 -32.56
N THR A 16 -4.03 -8.98 -32.95
CA THR A 16 -3.56 -10.03 -32.03
C THR A 16 -2.68 -9.47 -30.92
N THR A 17 -1.79 -8.51 -31.19
CA THR A 17 -0.97 -7.90 -30.15
C THR A 17 -1.79 -7.06 -29.17
N ALA A 18 -2.85 -6.38 -29.63
CA ALA A 18 -3.77 -5.67 -28.75
C ALA A 18 -4.51 -6.63 -27.81
N ILE A 19 -4.96 -7.79 -28.30
CA ILE A 19 -5.62 -8.82 -27.49
C ILE A 19 -4.64 -9.42 -26.48
N VAL A 20 -3.44 -9.82 -26.92
CA VAL A 20 -2.39 -10.36 -26.03
C VAL A 20 -1.98 -9.34 -24.97
N LYS A 21 -1.90 -8.05 -25.31
CA LYS A 21 -1.61 -6.99 -24.33
C LYS A 21 -2.71 -6.88 -23.27
N LYS A 22 -3.99 -6.97 -23.66
CA LYS A 22 -5.11 -6.98 -22.70
C LYS A 22 -5.05 -8.21 -21.79
N MET A 23 -4.84 -9.40 -22.34
CA MET A 23 -4.68 -10.63 -21.56
C MET A 23 -3.51 -10.56 -20.58
N MET A 24 -2.37 -10.01 -21.02
CA MET A 24 -1.21 -9.82 -20.15
C MET A 24 -1.49 -8.81 -19.02
N GLN A 25 -2.27 -7.76 -19.28
CA GLN A 25 -2.70 -6.81 -18.25
C GLN A 25 -3.65 -7.47 -17.24
N GLU A 26 -4.59 -8.29 -17.69
CA GLU A 26 -5.49 -9.06 -16.82
C GLU A 26 -4.71 -10.05 -15.95
N ALA A 27 -3.77 -10.80 -16.54
CA ALA A 27 -2.90 -11.71 -15.81
C ALA A 27 -2.08 -10.99 -14.73
N LYS A 28 -1.56 -9.78 -15.03
CA LYS A 28 -0.86 -8.94 -14.02
C LYS A 28 -1.77 -8.53 -12.87
N LYS A 29 -3.03 -8.18 -13.15
CA LYS A 29 -4.01 -7.84 -12.11
C LYS A 29 -4.29 -9.05 -11.21
N VAL A 30 -4.56 -10.22 -11.80
CA VAL A 30 -4.81 -11.46 -11.06
C VAL A 30 -3.62 -11.80 -10.15
N LYS A 31 -2.40 -11.74 -10.68
CA LYS A 31 -1.18 -11.98 -9.88
C LYS A 31 -1.05 -11.01 -8.69
N ALA A 32 -1.42 -9.74 -8.87
CA ALA A 32 -1.43 -8.78 -7.77
C ALA A 32 -2.48 -9.13 -6.70
N TYR A 33 -3.69 -9.54 -7.11
CA TYR A 33 -4.72 -10.01 -6.15
C TYR A 33 -4.32 -11.30 -5.44
N GLU A 34 -3.59 -12.18 -6.11
CA GLU A 34 -3.10 -13.43 -5.54
C GLU A 34 -2.04 -13.17 -4.45
N SER A 35 -1.17 -12.17 -4.64
CA SER A 35 -0.22 -11.75 -3.59
C SER A 35 -0.91 -11.17 -2.34
N LEU A 36 -2.13 -10.66 -2.47
CA LEU A 36 -2.91 -10.18 -1.31
C LEU A 36 -3.57 -11.31 -0.51
N ARG A 37 -3.53 -12.55 -1.00
CA ARG A 37 -4.04 -13.74 -0.29
C ARG A 37 -2.97 -14.48 0.50
N GLN A 38 -1.72 -14.01 0.43
CA GLN A 38 -0.64 -14.57 1.21
C GLN A 38 -0.74 -14.12 2.65
N CYS A 39 -0.73 -15.05 3.59
CA CYS A 39 -0.70 -14.68 5.00
C CYS A 39 0.69 -14.14 5.38
N PRO A 40 0.81 -12.95 6.00
CA PRO A 40 2.10 -12.38 6.39
C PRO A 40 2.75 -13.11 7.58
N VAL A 41 1.98 -13.88 8.35
CA VAL A 41 2.49 -14.62 9.53
C VAL A 41 3.07 -15.98 9.13
N CYS A 42 2.34 -16.75 8.31
CA CYS A 42 2.75 -18.12 7.94
C CYS A 42 3.24 -18.28 6.50
N GLY A 43 3.17 -17.22 5.68
CA GLY A 43 3.66 -17.20 4.31
C GLY A 43 2.85 -18.01 3.29
N ASN A 44 1.72 -18.62 3.68
CA ASN A 44 0.93 -19.45 2.78
C ASN A 44 0.08 -18.59 1.82
N PRO A 45 0.20 -18.76 0.48
CA PRO A 45 -0.39 -17.88 -0.54
C PRO A 45 -1.92 -17.97 -0.69
N HIS A 46 -2.57 -19.00 -0.17
CA HIS A 46 -4.02 -19.23 -0.37
C HIS A 46 -4.82 -19.36 0.92
N SER A 47 -4.18 -19.14 2.07
CA SER A 47 -4.82 -19.35 3.37
C SER A 47 -5.51 -18.12 3.93
N LEU A 48 -5.25 -16.92 3.38
CA LEU A 48 -5.83 -15.67 3.88
C LEU A 48 -7.17 -15.36 3.19
N SER A 49 -8.20 -15.12 4.00
CA SER A 49 -9.51 -14.65 3.56
C SER A 49 -9.78 -13.29 4.19
N ILE A 50 -10.20 -12.32 3.37
CA ILE A 50 -10.51 -10.95 3.80
C ILE A 50 -11.95 -10.66 3.37
N ASP A 51 -12.83 -10.51 4.35
CA ASP A 51 -14.25 -10.22 4.17
C ASP A 51 -14.51 -8.76 4.53
N LEU A 52 -15.04 -7.97 3.59
CA LEU A 52 -15.42 -6.58 3.80
C LEU A 52 -16.94 -6.47 3.85
N ASN A 53 -17.48 -6.07 4.99
CA ASN A 53 -18.89 -5.78 5.18
C ASN A 53 -19.11 -4.27 5.10
N GLU A 54 -19.99 -3.84 4.21
CA GLU A 54 -20.33 -2.43 4.02
C GLU A 54 -21.62 -2.08 4.75
N ASP A 55 -21.56 -1.12 5.65
CA ASP A 55 -22.74 -0.57 6.30
C ASP A 55 -23.41 0.44 5.39
N LYS A 56 -24.54 0.02 4.79
CA LYS A 56 -25.33 0.83 3.84
C LYS A 56 -25.80 2.18 4.39
N SER A 57 -25.89 2.33 5.72
CA SER A 57 -26.40 3.55 6.35
C SER A 57 -25.33 4.63 6.57
N SER A 58 -24.08 4.24 6.81
CA SER A 58 -23.00 5.17 7.17
C SER A 58 -21.91 5.24 6.09
N GLY A 59 -21.92 4.31 5.13
CA GLY A 59 -20.87 4.13 4.13
C GLY A 59 -19.57 3.58 4.73
N ARG A 60 -19.54 3.29 6.03
CA ARG A 60 -18.37 2.71 6.70
C ARG A 60 -18.29 1.23 6.40
N LYS A 61 -17.08 0.68 6.41
CA LYS A 61 -16.85 -0.75 6.22
C LYS A 61 -16.28 -1.38 7.48
N ASP A 62 -16.63 -2.63 7.70
CA ASP A 62 -15.98 -3.48 8.68
C ASP A 62 -15.23 -4.59 7.94
N ALA A 63 -14.00 -4.87 8.35
CA ALA A 63 -13.15 -5.86 7.72
C ALA A 63 -12.84 -7.00 8.70
N PHE A 64 -13.09 -8.22 8.25
CA PHE A 64 -12.77 -9.44 8.98
C PHE A 64 -11.74 -10.23 8.19
N ILE A 65 -10.59 -10.50 8.81
CA ILE A 65 -9.52 -11.28 8.19
C ILE A 65 -9.31 -12.54 8.99
N LYS A 66 -9.21 -13.66 8.29
CA LYS A 66 -8.90 -14.97 8.86
C LYS A 66 -7.88 -15.72 8.01
N CYS A 67 -6.94 -16.39 8.65
CA CYS A 67 -6.03 -17.31 8.01
C CYS A 67 -6.37 -18.74 8.38
N ALA A 68 -6.75 -19.56 7.41
CA ALA A 68 -7.11 -20.96 7.63
C ALA A 68 -5.93 -21.86 8.02
N ALA A 69 -4.68 -21.45 7.73
CA ALA A 69 -3.50 -22.26 7.98
C ALA A 69 -2.92 -22.07 9.39
N CYS A 70 -2.79 -20.83 9.85
CA CYS A 70 -2.23 -20.52 11.17
C CYS A 70 -3.25 -20.07 12.22
N GLY A 71 -4.53 -19.89 11.83
CA GLY A 71 -5.57 -19.41 12.75
C GLY A 71 -5.44 -17.93 13.10
N PHE A 72 -4.69 -17.15 12.32
CA PHE A 72 -4.60 -15.70 12.52
C PHE A 72 -5.94 -15.04 12.22
N GLU A 73 -6.50 -14.34 13.20
CA GLU A 73 -7.75 -13.60 13.07
C GLU A 73 -7.52 -12.13 13.42
N TYR A 74 -8.03 -11.23 12.58
CA TYR A 74 -7.95 -9.80 12.79
C TYR A 74 -9.23 -9.13 12.32
N SER A 75 -9.81 -8.29 13.18
CA SER A 75 -11.03 -7.53 12.87
C SER A 75 -10.73 -6.04 12.96
N MET A 76 -11.06 -5.30 11.91
CA MET A 76 -11.05 -3.84 11.91
C MET A 76 -12.48 -3.35 11.75
N ARG A 77 -12.86 -2.40 12.60
CA ARG A 77 -14.17 -1.75 12.55
C ARG A 77 -14.02 -0.33 12.04
N ASN A 78 -15.09 0.22 11.50
CA ASN A 78 -15.18 1.64 11.17
C ASN A 78 -14.13 2.11 10.13
N LEU A 79 -13.93 1.32 9.08
CA LEU A 79 -13.07 1.69 7.97
C LEU A 79 -13.73 2.76 7.09
N PRO A 80 -12.94 3.64 6.46
CA PRO A 80 -13.46 4.61 5.51
C PRO A 80 -14.13 3.92 4.31
N PRO A 81 -15.10 4.59 3.65
CA PRO A 81 -15.81 4.03 2.49
C PRO A 81 -14.89 3.69 1.30
N ILE A 82 -13.71 4.31 1.25
CA ILE A 82 -12.71 4.11 0.20
C ILE A 82 -11.78 2.91 0.48
N ALA A 83 -11.93 2.26 1.63
CA ALA A 83 -11.09 1.13 1.99
C ALA A 83 -11.41 -0.08 1.12
N ASP A 84 -10.38 -0.56 0.44
CA ASP A 84 -10.37 -1.78 -0.35
C ASP A 84 -9.56 -2.88 0.33
N VAL A 85 -9.63 -4.10 -0.20
CA VAL A 85 -8.87 -5.27 0.26
C VAL A 85 -7.37 -4.98 0.36
N PHE A 86 -6.82 -4.20 -0.58
CA PHE A 86 -5.41 -3.79 -0.56
C PHE A 86 -5.08 -2.91 0.64
N TRP A 87 -5.93 -1.94 0.96
CA TRP A 87 -5.74 -1.05 2.11
C TRP A 87 -5.74 -1.82 3.43
N VAL A 88 -6.69 -2.75 3.54
CA VAL A 88 -6.80 -3.67 4.67
C VAL A 88 -5.56 -4.54 4.82
N TYR A 89 -5.09 -5.13 3.71
CA TYR A 89 -3.89 -5.95 3.70
C TYR A 89 -2.63 -5.16 4.11
N SER A 90 -2.47 -3.94 3.61
CA SER A 90 -1.36 -3.05 4.01
C SER A 90 -1.35 -2.79 5.51
N LYS A 91 -2.52 -2.57 6.12
CA LYS A 91 -2.62 -2.37 7.57
C LYS A 91 -2.26 -3.61 8.38
N ILE A 92 -2.55 -4.81 7.87
CA ILE A 92 -2.11 -6.04 8.52
C ILE A 92 -0.59 -6.17 8.44
N LEU A 93 0.02 -5.83 7.29
CA LEU A 93 1.48 -5.85 7.13
C LEU A 93 2.14 -4.90 8.14
N ASP A 94 1.63 -3.66 8.25
CA ASP A 94 2.13 -2.69 9.24
C ASP A 94 2.03 -3.25 10.67
N ASN A 95 0.95 -3.95 11.00
CA ASN A 95 0.76 -4.53 12.33
C ASN A 95 1.68 -5.73 12.60
N VAL A 96 1.90 -6.60 11.60
CA VAL A 96 2.77 -7.78 11.73
C VAL A 96 4.24 -7.38 11.72
N HIS A 97 4.60 -6.36 10.95
CA HIS A 97 5.96 -5.79 10.87
C HIS A 97 6.16 -4.58 11.79
N GLY A 98 5.24 -4.33 12.72
CA GLY A 98 5.17 -3.14 13.58
C GLY A 98 6.35 -2.89 14.52
N THR A 99 7.46 -3.60 14.37
CA THR A 99 8.75 -3.28 14.99
C THR A 99 9.72 -2.54 14.06
N SER A 100 9.38 -2.26 12.79
CA SER A 100 10.32 -1.58 11.88
C SER A 100 9.66 -0.66 10.85
N TYR A 101 8.93 0.37 11.28
CA TYR A 101 8.90 1.67 10.58
C TYR A 101 8.19 2.72 11.45
N GLN A 102 8.97 3.49 12.22
CA GLN A 102 8.48 4.79 12.68
C GLN A 102 8.47 5.71 11.46
N SER A 103 7.32 5.82 10.79
CA SER A 103 7.09 6.91 9.86
C SER A 103 7.04 8.20 10.67
N GLN A 104 8.18 8.88 10.81
CA GLN A 104 8.22 10.24 11.33
C GLN A 104 7.28 11.06 10.45
N THR A 105 6.24 11.62 11.06
CA THR A 105 5.29 12.45 10.32
C THR A 105 6.01 13.68 9.79
N PRO A 106 5.51 14.31 8.72
CA PRO A 106 6.10 15.55 8.23
C PRO A 106 6.18 16.70 9.26
N SER A 107 5.42 16.62 10.36
CA SER A 107 5.54 17.57 11.46
C SER A 107 6.81 17.36 12.31
N GLU A 108 7.39 16.16 12.32
CA GLU A 108 8.50 15.81 13.21
C GLU A 108 9.85 16.34 12.70
N TYR A 109 10.07 16.41 11.38
CA TYR A 109 11.27 17.06 10.83
C TYR A 109 11.28 18.56 11.15
N ARG A 110 10.11 19.19 11.12
CA ARG A 110 9.97 20.63 11.38
C ARG A 110 10.20 20.97 12.85
N LEU A 111 9.90 20.04 13.77
CA LEU A 111 10.19 20.21 15.20
C LEU A 111 11.69 20.04 15.48
N LYS A 112 12.36 19.08 14.84
CA LYS A 112 13.82 18.89 14.98
C LYS A 112 14.65 20.02 14.40
N GLU A 113 14.14 20.71 13.37
CA GLU A 113 14.75 21.93 12.83
C GLU A 113 14.61 23.08 13.84
N VAL A 114 13.43 23.28 14.43
CA VAL A 114 13.18 24.33 15.42
C VAL A 114 13.96 24.08 16.72
N GLU A 115 14.10 22.83 17.18
CA GLU A 115 14.90 22.49 18.36
C GLU A 115 16.39 22.85 18.17
N LYS A 116 16.94 22.65 16.95
CA LYS A 116 18.32 23.05 16.63
C LYS A 116 18.49 24.56 16.55
N GLU A 117 17.50 25.28 16.03
CA GLU A 117 17.51 26.74 16.02
C GLU A 117 17.47 27.31 17.44
N ILE A 118 16.73 26.69 18.38
CA ILE A 118 16.68 27.13 19.78
C ILE A 118 18.01 26.87 20.49
N GLU A 119 18.66 25.71 20.28
CA GLU A 119 19.99 25.42 20.86
C GLU A 119 21.08 26.38 20.36
N GLU A 120 21.01 26.84 19.10
CA GLU A 120 21.96 27.83 18.58
C GLU A 120 21.75 29.23 19.18
N ILE A 121 20.51 29.61 19.50
CA ILE A 121 20.19 30.91 20.12
C ILE A 121 20.68 30.97 21.58
N ASP A 122 20.55 29.88 22.34
CA ASP A 122 20.98 29.83 23.74
C ASP A 122 22.52 29.97 23.88
N ILE A 123 23.27 29.51 22.89
CA ILE A 123 24.75 29.63 22.87
C ILE A 123 25.20 31.08 22.62
N GLU A 124 24.43 31.88 21.87
CA GLU A 124 24.79 33.28 21.59
C GLU A 124 24.57 34.21 22.80
N ILE A 125 23.56 33.93 23.63
CA ILE A 125 23.24 34.73 24.82
C ILE A 125 24.32 34.59 25.91
N ASP A 126 24.94 33.41 26.04
CA ASP A 126 26.02 33.17 27.02
C ASP A 126 27.34 33.88 26.65
N ILE A 127 27.55 34.22 25.37
CA ILE A 127 28.77 34.91 24.91
C ILE A 127 28.69 36.42 25.17
N GLU A 128 27.50 37.02 25.13
CA GLU A 128 27.32 38.45 25.46
C GLU A 128 27.40 38.73 26.97
N GLY A 129 27.13 37.74 27.82
CA GLY A 129 27.22 37.87 29.29
C GLY A 129 28.64 37.88 29.89
N GLN A 130 29.70 37.68 29.09
CA GLN A 130 31.11 37.74 29.57
C GLN A 130 31.88 38.99 29.09
N LYS A 131 31.19 40.01 28.58
CA LYS A 131 31.78 41.30 28.17
C LYS A 131 31.27 42.50 28.98
N GLU A 132 30.86 42.29 30.23
CA GLU A 132 30.80 43.36 31.24
C GLU A 132 31.97 43.27 32.22
#